data_AF-A0A5K0XEQ0-F1
#
_entry.id   AF-A0A5K0XEQ0-F1
#
_cell.length_a   1.000
_cell.length_b   1.000
_cell.length_c   1.000
_cell.angle_alpha   90.00
_cell.angle_beta   90.00
_cell.angle_gamma   90.00
#
_symmetry.space_group_name_H-M   'P 1'
#
loop_
_entity.id
_entity.type
_entity.pdbx_description
1 polymer ?
#
loop_
_entity_poly.entity_id
_entity_poly.type
_entity_poly.pdbx_seq_one_letter_code
_entity_poly.pdbx_strand_id
1 'polypeptide(L)' 'AGERIRITYEKKRKQMKEHDRKGEDPFLVDKTRLSIRDLRNRIKVSLQSVESISRRIETLRDEELQPQLMELIHG' A
#
# COMPACT_ATOMS: atom_id res chain seq x y z
N ALA A 1 0.63 8.84 -6.54
CA ALA A 1 0.81 7.56 -7.25
C ALA A 1 -0.07 6.43 -6.66
N GLY A 2 -0.10 6.23 -5.34
CA GLY A 2 -0.87 5.16 -4.70
C GLY A 2 -2.37 5.13 -5.05
N GLU A 3 -3.04 6.28 -5.07
CA GLU A 3 -4.47 6.34 -5.43
C GLU A 3 -4.76 5.87 -6.86
N ARG A 4 -3.86 6.17 -7.82
CA ARG A 4 -3.99 5.66 -9.19
C ARG A 4 -3.86 4.14 -9.26
N ILE A 5 -2.99 3.55 -8.44
CA ILE A 5 -2.84 2.08 -8.33
C ILE A 5 -4.11 1.47 -7.73
N ARG A 6 -4.67 2.07 -6.67
CA ARG A 6 -5.92 1.64 -6.06
C ARG A 6 -7.09 1.67 -7.04
N ILE A 7 -7.25 2.78 -7.78
CA ILE A 7 -8.30 2.90 -8.81
C ILE A 7 -8.14 1.82 -9.89
N THR A 8 -6.90 1.54 -10.32
CA THR A 8 -6.63 0.50 -11.33
C THR A 8 -6.95 -0.89 -10.79
N TYR A 9 -6.60 -1.16 -9.53
CA TYR A 9 -6.96 -2.40 -8.83
C TYR A 9 -8.47 -2.61 -8.79
N GLU A 10 -9.25 -1.59 -8.40
CA GLU A 10 -10.72 -1.69 -8.35
C GLU A 10 -11.32 -1.93 -9.74
N LYS A 11 -10.81 -1.25 -10.77
CA LYS A 11 -11.23 -1.50 -12.16
C LYS A 11 -10.97 -2.94 -12.58
N LYS A 12 -9.80 -3.50 -12.26
CA LYS A 12 -9.46 -4.91 -12.57
C LYS A 12 -10.30 -5.89 -11.76
N ARG A 13 -10.60 -5.58 -10.50
CA ARG A 13 -11.50 -6.40 -9.67
C ARG A 13 -12.93 -6.42 -10.22
N LYS A 14 -13.43 -5.28 -10.73
CA LYS A 14 -14.71 -5.23 -11.44
C LYS A 14 -14.68 -6.04 -12.74
N GLN A 15 -13.59 -5.96 -13.50
CA GLN A 15 -13.38 -6.76 -14.70
C GLN A 15 -13.44 -8.27 -14.40
N MET A 16 -12.80 -8.72 -13.31
CA MET A 16 -12.84 -10.14 -12.91
C MET A 16 -14.27 -10.65 -12.67
N LYS A 17 -15.10 -9.87 -11.95
CA LYS A 17 -16.50 -10.23 -11.71
C LYS A 17 -17.30 -10.40 -13.00
N GLU A 18 -16.97 -9.62 -14.03
CA GLU A 18 -17.63 -9.72 -15.32
C GLU A 18 -17.16 -10.95 -16.10
N HIS A 19 -15.88 -11.35 -15.98
CA HIS A 19 -15.39 -12.61 -16.54
C HIS A 19 -16.11 -13.81 -15.91
N ASP A 20 -16.30 -13.81 -14.58
CA ASP A 20 -17.03 -14.87 -13.87
C ASP A 20 -18.49 -14.97 -14.34
N ARG A 21 -19.12 -13.83 -14.67
CA ARG A 21 -20.51 -13.78 -15.16
C ARG A 21 -20.65 -14.26 -16.61
N LYS A 22 -19.66 -13.96 -17.46
CA LYS A 22 -19.69 -14.23 -18.90
C LYS A 22 -19.11 -15.58 -19.28
N GLY A 23 -18.36 -16.24 -18.39
CA GLY A 23 -17.62 -17.45 -18.73
C GLY A 23 -16.51 -17.15 -19.75
N GLU A 24 -15.71 -16.13 -19.48
CA GLU A 24 -14.60 -15.72 -20.36
C GLU A 24 -13.52 -16.80 -20.52
N ASP A 25 -12.73 -16.72 -21.59
CA ASP A 25 -11.54 -17.53 -21.80
C ASP A 25 -10.65 -17.62 -20.53
N PRO A 26 -10.35 -18.84 -20.04
CA PRO A 26 -9.49 -19.07 -18.89
C PRO A 26 -8.15 -18.32 -18.94
N PHE A 27 -7.55 -18.16 -20.13
CA PHE A 27 -6.30 -17.43 -20.27
C PHE A 27 -6.44 -15.94 -19.92
N LEU A 28 -7.55 -15.31 -20.33
CA LEU A 28 -7.84 -13.91 -20.02
C LEU A 28 -8.18 -13.71 -18.54
N VAL A 29 -8.85 -14.69 -17.93
CA VAL A 29 -9.12 -14.74 -16.49
C VAL A 29 -7.80 -14.77 -15.70
N ASP A 30 -6.88 -15.66 -16.08
CA ASP A 30 -5.59 -15.80 -15.40
C ASP A 30 -4.73 -14.55 -15.54
N LYS A 31 -4.68 -13.95 -16.73
CA LYS A 31 -3.99 -12.66 -16.96
C LYS A 31 -4.55 -11.55 -16.07
N THR A 32 -5.87 -11.49 -15.91
CA THR A 32 -6.53 -10.52 -15.02
C THR A 32 -6.23 -10.83 -13.56
N ARG A 33 -6.21 -12.10 -13.16
CA ARG A 33 -5.86 -12.54 -11.80
C ARG A 33 -4.44 -12.15 -11.41
N LEU A 34 -3.47 -12.36 -12.31
CA LEU A 34 -2.08 -11.96 -12.12
C LEU A 34 -1.94 -10.45 -11.94
N SER A 35 -2.65 -9.68 -12.77
CA SER A 35 -2.65 -8.21 -12.68
C SER A 35 -3.22 -7.72 -11.34
N ILE A 36 -4.31 -8.33 -10.85
CA ILE A 36 -4.90 -8.01 -9.54
C ILE A 36 -3.91 -8.31 -8.41
N ARG A 37 -3.21 -9.45 -8.47
CA ARG A 37 -2.23 -9.85 -7.47
C ARG A 37 -1.06 -8.87 -7.41
N ASP A 38 -0.52 -8.48 -8.56
CA ASP A 38 0.55 -7.47 -8.65
C ASP A 38 0.11 -6.14 -8.02
N LEU A 39 -1.03 -5.61 -8.44
CA LEU A 39 -1.55 -4.34 -7.92
C LEU A 39 -1.79 -4.38 -6.40
N ARG A 40 -2.32 -5.49 -5.88
CA ARG A 40 -2.51 -5.70 -4.44
C ARG A 40 -1.19 -5.69 -3.69
N ASN A 41 -0.16 -6.37 -4.22
CA ASN A 41 1.17 -6.39 -3.60
C ASN A 41 1.78 -4.99 -3.57
N ARG A 42 1.66 -4.22 -4.66
CA ARG A 42 2.16 -2.84 -4.72
C ARG A 42 1.46 -1.92 -3.73
N ILE A 43 0.14 -2.06 -3.56
CA ILE A 43 -0.62 -1.32 -2.54
C ILE A 43 -0.12 -1.69 -1.14
N LYS A 44 0.05 -2.99 -0.85
CA LYS A 44 0.55 -3.47 0.44
C LYS A 44 1.92 -2.90 0.77
N VAL A 45 2.88 -2.99 -0.16
CA VAL A 45 4.22 -2.43 0.01
C VAL A 45 4.15 -0.92 0.26
N SER A 46 3.31 -0.20 -0.48
CA SER A 46 3.15 1.25 -0.28
C SER A 46 2.63 1.57 1.13
N LEU A 47 1.68 0.79 1.66
CA LEU A 47 1.19 0.95 3.03
C LEU A 47 2.30 0.72 4.06
N GLN A 48 3.04 -0.40 3.91
CA GLN A 48 4.13 -0.74 4.82
C GLN A 48 5.24 0.32 4.80
N SER A 49 5.52 0.92 3.65
CA SER A 49 6.47 2.03 3.55
C SER A 49 6.00 3.25 4.34
N VAL A 50 4.72 3.62 4.23
CA VAL A 50 4.13 4.73 5.00
C VAL A 50 4.22 4.44 6.50
N GLU A 51 3.79 3.26 6.95
CA GLU A 51 3.87 2.85 8.35
C GLU A 51 5.31 2.85 8.90
N SER A 52 6.27 2.42 8.09
CA SER A 52 7.69 2.43 8.48
C SER A 52 8.23 3.84 8.62
N ILE A 53 7.86 4.75 7.71
CA ILE A 53 8.29 6.15 7.75
C ILE A 53 7.66 6.85 8.96
N SER A 54 6.36 6.66 9.20
CA SER A 54 5.65 7.22 10.35
C SER A 54 6.29 6.79 11.67
N ARG A 55 6.56 5.49 11.85
CA ARG A 55 7.25 5.00 13.04
C ARG A 55 8.65 5.60 13.22
N ARG A 56 9.42 5.76 12.14
CA ARG A 56 10.74 6.40 12.24
C ARG A 56 10.63 7.85 12.67
N ILE A 57 9.63 8.59 12.19
CA ILE A 57 9.36 9.97 12.59
C ILE A 57 8.98 10.03 14.07
N GLU A 58 8.10 9.15 14.53
CA GLU A 58 7.67 9.08 15.94
C GLU A 58 8.84 8.79 16.87
N THR A 59 9.63 7.75 16.60
CA THR A 59 10.84 7.43 17.38
C THR A 59 11.82 8.60 17.39
N LEU A 60 12.09 9.22 16.23
CA LEU A 60 13.01 10.35 16.16
C LEU A 60 12.50 11.56 16.96
N ARG A 61 11.19 11.82 16.94
CA ARG A 61 10.59 12.94 17.69
C ARG A 61 10.60 12.68 19.20
N ASP A 62 10.04 11.55 19.62
CA ASP A 62 9.67 11.31 21.03
C ASP A 62 10.79 10.64 21.83
N GLU A 63 11.53 9.73 21.20
CA GLU A 63 12.57 8.94 21.87
C GLU A 63 13.97 9.54 21.69
N GLU A 64 14.22 10.29 20.62
CA GLU A 64 15.54 10.86 20.33
C GLU A 64 15.58 12.37 20.58
N LEU A 65 14.77 13.17 19.88
CA LEU A 65 14.87 14.64 19.92
C LEU A 65 14.27 15.25 21.20
N GLN A 66 13.13 14.74 21.68
CA GLN A 66 12.50 15.28 22.88
C GLN A 66 13.39 15.16 24.13
N PRO A 67 14.05 14.02 24.42
CA PRO A 67 14.99 13.93 25.54
C PRO A 67 16.17 14.89 25.40
N GLN A 68 16.76 15.01 24.21
CA GLN A 68 17.85 15.96 23.96
C GLN A 68 17.42 17.41 24.23
N LEU A 69 16.21 17.77 23.81
CA LEU A 69 15.66 19.10 24.10
C LEU A 69 15.45 19.31 25.61
N MET A 70 14.99 18.28 26.33
CA MET A 70 14.81 18.36 27.78
C MET A 70 16.15 18.51 28.51
N GLU A 71 17.18 17.77 28.13
CA GLU A 71 18.53 17.92 28.67
C GLU A 71 19.05 19.35 28.45
N LEU A 72 18.93 19.88 27.23
CA LEU A 72 19.34 21.26 26.92
C LEU A 72 18.62 22.33 27.75
N ILE A 73 17.35 22.10 28.11
CA ILE A 73 16.58 23.02 28.95
C ILE A 73 17.03 22.95 30.41
N HIS A 74 17.36 21.75 30.92
CA HIS A 74 17.69 21.54 32.34
C HIS A 74 19.17 21.72 32.66
N GLY A 75 20.06 21.66 31.66
CA GLY A 75 21.51 21.81 31.80
C GLY A 75 22.22 20.47 31.91
#